data_AF-A0A9E3EKY5-F1
#
_entry.id   AF-A0A9E3EKY5-F1
#
_cell.length_a   1.000
_cell.length_b   1.000
_cell.length_c   1.000
_cell.angle_alpha   90.00
_cell.angle_beta   90.00
_cell.angle_gamma   90.00
#
_symmetry.space_group_name_H-M   'P 1'
#
loop_
_entity.id
_entity.type
_entity.pdbx_description
1 polymer ?
#
loop_
_entity_poly.entity_id
_entity_poly.type
_entity_poly.pdbx_seq_one_letter_code
_entity_poly.pdbx_strand_id
1 'polypeptide(L)' 'MTEAQKAHEMALYIRKFAHESELPGYAEMLSRVADDLDLRATELKYRQLHQQPLAA' A
#
# COMPACT_ATOMS: atom_id res chain seq x y z
N MET A 1 7.15 7.49 10.92
CA MET A 1 6.44 6.88 9.77
C MET A 1 5.39 5.92 10.29
N THR A 2 4.11 6.13 9.96
CA THR A 2 3.00 5.27 10.39
C THR A 2 3.01 3.93 9.63
N GLU A 3 2.31 2.93 10.13
CA GLU A 3 2.13 1.66 9.39
C GLU A 3 1.43 1.87 8.04
N ALA A 4 0.48 2.80 7.97
CA ALA A 4 -0.16 3.20 6.72
C ALA A 4 0.86 3.77 5.71
N GLN A 5 1.77 4.64 6.17
CA GLN A 5 2.83 5.20 5.33
C GLN A 5 3.80 4.12 4.85
N LYS A 6 4.19 3.18 5.72
CA LYS A 6 5.04 2.02 5.36
C LYS A 6 4.41 1.17 4.26
N ALA A 7 3.14 0.80 4.42
CA ALA A 7 2.43 -0.01 3.45
C ALA A 7 2.32 0.69 2.09
N HIS A 8 2.02 1.99 2.09
CA HIS A 8 1.95 2.79 0.86
C HIS A 8 3.32 2.93 0.16
N GLU A 9 4.40 3.19 0.90
CA GLU A 9 5.74 3.27 0.31
C GLU A 9 6.18 1.94 -0.29
N MET A 10 5.86 0.81 0.35
CA MET A 10 6.10 -0.51 -0.22
C MET A 10 5.29 -0.75 -1.50
N ALA A 11 4.02 -0.33 -1.55
CA ALA A 11 3.20 -0.41 -2.75
C ALA A 11 3.85 0.37 -3.91
N LEU A 12 4.30 1.60 -3.67
CA LEU A 12 4.99 2.42 -4.68
C LEU A 12 6.27 1.76 -5.18
N TYR A 13 7.08 1.19 -4.29
CA TYR A 13 8.29 0.46 -4.66
C TYR A 13 7.96 -0.74 -5.58
N ILE A 14 6.94 -1.52 -5.23
CA ILE A 14 6.53 -2.69 -6.03
C ILE A 14 5.93 -2.26 -7.37
N ARG A 15 5.14 -1.19 -7.45
CA ARG A 15 4.64 -0.66 -8.74
C ARG A 15 5.77 -0.26 -9.67
N LYS A 16 6.81 0.39 -9.13
CA LYS A 16 8.00 0.75 -9.91
C LYS A 16 8.70 -0.49 -10.44
N PHE A 17 8.90 -1.49 -9.58
CA PHE A 17 9.52 -2.76 -9.97
C PHE A 17 8.68 -3.54 -11.00
N ALA A 18 7.34 -3.51 -10.88
CA ALA A 18 6.43 -4.09 -11.86
C ALA A 18 6.56 -3.42 -13.23
N HIS A 19 6.67 -2.09 -13.26
CA HIS A 19 6.84 -1.33 -14.50
C HIS A 19 8.18 -1.61 -15.19
N GLU A 20 9.23 -1.88 -14.42
CA GLU A 20 10.55 -2.24 -14.92
C GLU A 20 10.65 -3.72 -15.34
N SER A 21 9.63 -4.54 -15.08
CA SER A 21 9.64 -5.97 -15.42
C SER A 21 9.32 -6.21 -16.89
N GLU A 22 10.19 -6.95 -17.58
CA GLU A 22 9.98 -7.37 -18.97
C GLU A 22 9.05 -8.60 -19.11
N LEU A 23 8.62 -9.19 -17.99
CA LEU A 23 7.76 -10.37 -17.95
C LEU A 23 6.32 -9.96 -17.63
N PRO A 24 5.39 -9.95 -18.61
CA PRO A 24 4.05 -9.39 -18.41
C PRO A 24 3.27 -10.03 -17.26
N GLY A 25 3.35 -11.36 -17.12
CA GLY A 25 2.68 -12.07 -16.02
C GLY A 25 3.26 -11.74 -14.64
N TYR A 26 4.56 -11.44 -14.57
CA TYR A 26 5.22 -11.04 -13.32
C TYR A 26 4.89 -9.58 -12.98
N ALA A 27 4.89 -8.68 -13.97
CA ALA A 27 4.44 -7.31 -13.83
C ALA A 27 2.98 -7.22 -13.32
N GLU A 28 2.09 -8.05 -13.86
CA GLU A 28 0.69 -8.12 -13.41
C GLU A 28 0.58 -8.62 -11.97
N MET A 29 1.29 -9.70 -11.62
CA MET A 29 1.33 -10.22 -10.25
C MET A 29 1.80 -9.14 -9.26
N LEU A 30 2.92 -8.47 -9.55
CA LEU A 30 3.47 -7.41 -8.71
C LEU A 30 2.51 -6.23 -8.58
N SER A 31 1.84 -5.85 -9.67
CA SER A 31 0.85 -4.76 -9.63
C SER A 31 -0.30 -5.07 -8.67
N ARG A 32 -0.80 -6.32 -8.67
CA ARG A 32 -1.83 -6.76 -7.71
C ARG A 32 -1.34 -6.70 -6.26
N VAL A 33 -0.10 -7.14 -6.01
CA VAL A 33 0.50 -7.05 -4.66
C VAL A 33 0.59 -5.59 -4.20
N ALA A 34 0.94 -4.67 -5.10
CA ALA A 34 0.96 -3.25 -4.77
C ALA A 34 -0.44 -2.68 -4.47
N ASP A 35 -1.46 -3.09 -5.24
CA ASP A 35 -2.84 -2.68 -5.00
C ASP A 35 -3.35 -3.16 -3.62
N ASP A 36 -3.02 -4.40 -3.24
CA ASP A 36 -3.37 -4.95 -1.91
C ASP A 36 -2.70 -4.17 -0.76
N LEU A 37 -1.44 -3.75 -0.95
CA LEU A 37 -0.71 -2.94 0.03
C LEU A 37 -1.30 -1.53 0.16
N ASP A 38 -1.72 -0.91 -0.95
CA ASP A 38 -2.38 0.40 -0.93
C ASP A 38 -3.76 0.34 -0.26
N LEU A 39 -4.51 -0.73 -0.50
CA LEU A 39 -5.76 -0.99 0.21
C LEU A 39 -5.50 -1.11 1.71
N ARG A 40 -4.47 -1.87 2.10
CA ARG A 40 -4.09 -2.03 3.50
C ARG A 40 -3.66 -0.71 4.15
N ALA A 41 -2.91 0.12 3.42
CA ALA A 41 -2.53 1.46 3.89
C ALA A 41 -3.77 2.33 4.17
N THR A 42 -4.76 2.25 3.29
CA THR A 42 -6.03 2.97 3.43
C THR A 42 -6.82 2.51 4.65
N GLU A 43 -6.94 1.20 4.87
CA GLU A 43 -7.57 0.64 6.07
C GLU A 43 -6.87 1.07 7.36
N LEU A 44 -5.53 1.05 7.37
CA LEU A 44 -4.73 1.46 8.53
C LEU A 44 -4.92 2.95 8.82
N LYS A 45 -4.95 3.79 7.79
CA LYS A 45 -5.22 5.22 7.93
C LYS A 45 -6.63 5.47 8.49
N TYR A 46 -7.63 4.74 7.97
CA TYR A 46 -9.00 4.81 8.48
C TYR A 46 -9.07 4.40 9.96
N ARG A 47 -8.47 3.27 10.33
CA ARG A 47 -8.40 2.84 11.73
C ARG A 47 -7.74 3.89 12.62
N GLN A 48 -6.63 4.49 12.18
CA GLN A 48 -5.96 5.56 12.95
C GLN A 48 -6.86 6.77 13.17
N LEU A 49 -7.62 7.20 12.16
CA LEU A 49 -8.56 8.32 12.28
C LEU A 49 -9.73 7.99 13.22
N HIS A 50 -10.24 6.75 13.18
CA HIS A 50 -11.40 6.31 13.96
C HIS A 50 -11.05 5.71 15.33
N GLN A 51 -9.77 5.48 15.63
CA GLN A 51 -9.28 5.11 16.96
C GLN A 51 -8.81 6.31 17.78
N GLN A 52 -8.80 7.52 17.23
CA GLN A 52 -8.65 8.72 18.05
C GLN A 52 -9.94 8.89 18.87
N PRO A 53 -9.90 8.78 20.20
CA PRO A 53 -11.05 9.19 20.99
C PRO A 53 -11.29 10.66 20.68
N LEU A 54 -12.55 11.03 20.41
CA LEU A 54 -12.97 12.43 20.39
C LEU A 54 -12.38 13.06 21.65
N ALA A 55 -11.39 13.94 21.47
CA ALA A 55 -10.75 14.62 22.58
C ALA A 55 -11.85 15.30 23.39
N ALA A 56 -12.05 14.81 24.62
CA ALA A 56 -12.97 15.39 25.59
C ALA A 56 -12.38 16.68 26.18
#